data_AF-A0A0F9L7H4-F1
#
_entry.id   AF-A0A0F9L7H4-F1
#
_cell.length_a   1.000
_cell.length_b   1.000
_cell.length_c   1.000
_cell.angle_alpha   90.00
_cell.angle_beta   90.00
_cell.angle_gamma   90.00
#
_symmetry.space_group_name_H-M   'P 1'
#
loop_
_entity.id
_entity.type
_entity.pdbx_description
1 polymer ?
#
loop_
_entity_poly.entity_id
_entity_poly.type
_entity_poly.pdbx_seq_one_letter_code
_entity_poly.pdbx_strand_id
1 'polypeptide(L)'
;MFSKIRKTIRYRKVQLQIRFHNWRCNRLMTDRTKRLETAHIGWMSLRTGISGNDTALTDSTKEYSDVPSHKYDVPRGMNSIELRVLASIASIGATIKIYAARKLGDIALVCSLAVTTGTQETTIDGVTYYYVDTIVVTSSWMKDIKTADIAGNNGMSRAGFDIMGYDEVFALLSGYGSGTWRVDITGF
;
A
#
# COMPACT_ATOMS: atom_id res chain seq x y z
N MET A 1 -25.68 59.48 27.68
CA MET A 1 -24.33 59.30 27.11
C MET A 1 -23.81 57.85 27.22
N PHE A 2 -23.94 57.18 28.36
CA PHE A 2 -23.39 55.83 28.62
C PHE A 2 -23.95 54.65 27.77
N SER A 3 -25.17 54.77 27.23
CA SER A 3 -25.82 53.73 26.41
C SER A 3 -25.12 53.51 25.05
N LYS A 4 -24.64 54.60 24.41
CA LYS A 4 -23.93 54.51 23.12
C LYS A 4 -22.58 53.80 23.27
N ILE A 5 -21.84 54.11 24.34
CA ILE A 5 -20.53 53.50 24.64
C ILE A 5 -20.65 51.99 24.86
N ARG A 6 -21.68 51.55 25.61
CA ARG A 6 -21.93 50.11 25.86
C ARG A 6 -22.27 49.34 24.57
N LYS A 7 -23.04 49.93 23.65
CA LYS A 7 -23.35 49.32 22.34
C LYS A 7 -22.09 49.17 21.47
N THR A 8 -21.23 50.20 21.42
CA THR A 8 -19.99 50.17 20.66
C THR A 8 -19.00 49.11 21.19
N ILE A 9 -18.89 48.96 22.52
CA ILE A 9 -18.04 47.93 23.13
C ILE A 9 -18.56 46.51 22.83
N ARG A 10 -19.88 46.29 22.93
CA ARG A 10 -20.48 44.97 22.61
C ARG A 10 -20.27 44.61 21.13
N TYR A 11 -20.45 45.57 20.22
CA TYR A 11 -20.21 45.36 18.79
C TYR A 11 -18.74 44.99 18.50
N ARG A 12 -17.77 45.69 19.12
CA ARG A 12 -16.34 45.37 18.98
C ARG A 12 -15.97 43.98 19.49
N LYS A 13 -16.58 43.54 20.61
CA LYS A 13 -16.36 42.17 21.14
C LYS A 13 -16.86 41.09 20.18
N VAL A 14 -18.04 41.27 19.59
CA VAL A 14 -18.59 40.32 18.61
C VAL A 14 -17.73 40.26 17.34
N GLN A 15 -17.28 41.41 16.83
CA GLN A 15 -16.38 41.48 15.67
C GLN A 15 -15.04 40.78 15.93
N LEU A 16 -14.48 40.91 17.14
CA LEU A 16 -13.27 40.19 17.53
C LEU A 16 -13.50 38.68 17.61
N GLN A 17 -14.62 38.23 18.19
CA GLN A 17 -14.95 36.79 18.25
C GLN A 17 -15.11 36.19 16.85
N ILE A 18 -15.77 36.88 15.92
CA ILE A 18 -15.90 36.44 14.53
C ILE A 18 -14.53 36.36 13.85
N ARG A 19 -13.66 37.37 14.06
CA ARG A 19 -12.29 37.35 13.51
C ARG A 19 -11.46 36.21 14.07
N PHE A 20 -11.55 35.93 15.37
CA PHE A 20 -10.85 34.80 15.99
C PHE A 20 -11.38 33.45 15.50
N HIS A 21 -12.69 33.31 15.34
CA HIS A 21 -13.30 32.10 14.78
C HIS A 21 -12.84 31.89 13.33
N ASN A 22 -12.92 32.92 12.49
CA ASN A 22 -12.50 32.83 11.09
C ASN A 22 -10.98 32.59 10.97
N TRP A 23 -10.16 33.20 11.82
CA TRP A 23 -8.72 32.93 11.86
C TRP A 23 -8.41 31.49 12.28
N ARG A 24 -9.11 30.95 13.29
CA ARG A 24 -8.94 29.57 13.73
C ARG A 24 -9.41 28.57 12.67
N CYS A 25 -10.56 28.82 12.04
CA CYS A 25 -11.05 28.00 10.93
C CYS A 25 -10.10 28.08 9.72
N ASN A 26 -9.64 29.26 9.33
CA ASN A 26 -8.68 29.41 8.24
C ASN A 26 -7.34 28.75 8.56
N ARG A 27 -6.84 28.84 9.80
CA ARG A 27 -5.60 28.17 10.22
C ARG A 27 -5.74 26.65 10.23
N LEU A 28 -6.88 26.12 10.66
CA LEU A 28 -7.18 24.68 10.59
C LEU A 28 -7.36 24.20 9.14
N MET A 29 -7.84 25.06 8.24
CA MET A 29 -8.00 24.77 6.81
C MET A 29 -6.68 24.91 6.04
N THR A 30 -5.79 25.85 6.39
CA THR A 30 -4.46 25.97 5.76
C THR A 30 -3.49 24.92 6.27
N ASP A 31 -3.66 24.37 7.48
CA ASP A 31 -2.92 23.17 7.91
C ASP A 31 -3.41 21.90 7.20
N ARG A 32 -4.65 21.90 6.69
CA ARG A 32 -5.20 20.87 5.79
C ARG A 32 -4.76 21.01 4.33
N THR A 33 -4.11 22.11 3.97
CA THR A 33 -3.25 22.18 2.78
C THR A 33 -1.82 21.73 3.09
N LYS A 34 -1.62 20.75 3.99
CA LYS A 34 -0.72 19.66 3.62
C LYS A 34 -1.26 19.10 2.33
N ARG A 35 -0.75 19.68 1.24
CA ARG A 35 -0.75 19.13 -0.10
C ARG A 35 -0.70 17.61 0.09
N LEU A 36 -1.78 16.92 -0.27
CA LEU A 36 -1.69 15.50 -0.57
C LEU A 36 -0.76 15.46 -1.78
N GLU A 37 0.53 15.59 -1.52
CA GLU A 37 1.55 15.14 -2.44
C GLU A 37 1.30 13.64 -2.43
N THR A 38 0.45 13.18 -3.35
CA THR A 38 0.44 11.79 -3.79
C THR A 38 1.83 11.57 -4.35
N ALA A 39 2.77 11.32 -3.42
CA ALA A 39 4.15 11.10 -3.70
C ALA A 39 4.19 9.72 -4.32
N HIS A 40 4.12 9.69 -5.65
CA HIS A 40 4.37 8.47 -6.38
C HIS A 40 5.82 8.08 -6.10
N ILE A 41 6.00 7.00 -5.35
CA ILE A 41 7.32 6.46 -5.03
C ILE A 41 7.72 5.52 -6.17
N GLY A 42 8.94 5.64 -6.68
CA GLY A 42 9.43 4.70 -7.68
C GLY A 42 9.38 3.26 -7.19
N TRP A 43 9.40 2.29 -8.11
CA TRP A 43 9.47 0.88 -7.77
C TRP A 43 10.68 0.59 -6.89
N MET A 44 10.44 -0.09 -5.77
CA MET A 44 11.49 -0.56 -4.87
C MET A 44 11.26 -2.02 -4.50
N SER A 45 12.32 -2.69 -4.05
CA SER A 45 12.16 -4.07 -3.61
C SER A 45 11.52 -4.12 -2.23
N LEU A 46 10.40 -4.82 -2.12
CA LEU A 46 9.85 -5.24 -0.84
C LEU A 46 10.65 -6.44 -0.32
N ARG A 47 10.97 -7.38 -1.21
CA ARG A 47 11.70 -8.60 -0.87
C ARG A 47 12.40 -9.21 -2.09
N THR A 48 13.64 -9.66 -1.89
CA THR A 48 14.45 -10.35 -2.90
C THR A 48 14.85 -11.75 -2.45
N GLY A 49 15.33 -12.58 -3.39
CA GLY A 49 16.01 -13.84 -3.08
C GLY A 49 15.12 -14.91 -2.44
N ILE A 50 13.81 -14.85 -2.64
CA ILE A 50 12.84 -15.76 -2.02
C ILE A 50 12.99 -17.14 -2.68
N SER A 51 13.54 -18.11 -1.95
CA SER A 51 13.92 -19.44 -2.47
C SER A 51 13.38 -20.63 -1.67
N GLY A 52 12.78 -20.39 -0.49
CA GLY A 52 11.96 -21.37 0.23
C GLY A 52 10.61 -20.80 0.69
N ASN A 53 9.58 -21.65 0.73
CA ASN A 53 8.21 -21.26 1.07
C ASN A 53 8.13 -20.49 2.39
N ASP A 54 7.41 -19.38 2.38
CA ASP A 54 6.94 -18.72 3.58
C ASP A 54 5.75 -19.47 4.17
N THR A 55 5.73 -19.53 5.49
CA THR A 55 4.56 -20.03 6.21
C THR A 55 3.51 -18.92 6.24
N ALA A 56 2.32 -19.19 5.71
CA ALA A 56 1.20 -18.27 5.81
C ALA A 56 0.82 -18.03 7.28
N LEU A 57 0.42 -16.80 7.60
CA LEU A 57 -0.08 -16.50 8.94
C LEU A 57 -1.38 -17.28 9.22
N THR A 58 -1.44 -17.88 10.40
CA THR A 58 -2.59 -18.59 10.97
C THR A 58 -3.43 -17.65 11.82
N ASP A 59 -4.59 -18.09 12.30
CA ASP A 59 -5.45 -17.27 13.16
C ASP A 59 -4.79 -16.92 14.51
N SER A 60 -3.82 -17.72 14.97
CA SER A 60 -3.05 -17.45 16.20
C SER A 60 -1.81 -16.58 15.98
N THR A 61 -1.52 -16.15 14.74
CA THR A 61 -0.31 -15.38 14.39
C THR A 61 -0.67 -14.12 13.59
N LYS A 62 -1.64 -13.35 14.09
CA LYS A 62 -2.14 -12.11 13.45
C LYS A 62 -1.92 -10.88 14.33
N GLU A 63 -0.98 -10.95 15.25
CA GLU A 63 -0.60 -9.83 16.11
C GLU A 63 0.54 -9.05 15.47
N TYR A 64 0.72 -7.78 15.83
CA TYR A 64 1.81 -6.96 15.30
C TYR A 64 3.20 -7.59 15.49
N SER A 65 3.39 -8.42 16.53
CA SER A 65 4.63 -9.17 16.76
C SER A 65 4.96 -10.19 15.66
N ASP A 66 3.97 -10.62 14.89
CA ASP A 66 4.11 -11.58 13.79
C ASP A 66 4.49 -10.91 12.46
N VAL A 67 4.59 -9.58 12.42
CA VAL A 67 5.01 -8.87 11.21
C VAL A 67 6.47 -9.19 10.91
N PRO A 68 6.79 -9.68 9.70
CA PRO A 68 8.16 -10.02 9.35
C PRO A 68 9.08 -8.79 9.26
N SER A 69 10.39 -9.05 9.28
CA SER A 69 11.39 -8.01 9.05
C SER A 69 11.34 -7.43 7.62
N HIS A 70 10.98 -8.25 6.63
CA HIS A 70 10.80 -7.86 5.23
C HIS A 70 9.42 -7.22 5.02
N LYS A 71 9.28 -5.97 5.45
CA LYS A 71 8.05 -5.19 5.33
C LYS A 71 8.33 -3.85 4.65
N TYR A 72 7.25 -3.24 4.18
CA TYR A 72 7.22 -1.88 3.71
C TYR A 72 6.47 -1.01 4.70
N ASP A 73 7.17 -0.03 5.27
CA ASP A 73 6.57 1.03 6.09
C ASP A 73 5.82 2.01 5.18
N VAL A 74 4.51 2.10 5.35
CA VAL A 74 3.64 2.97 4.55
C VAL A 74 3.83 4.42 5.00
N PRO A 75 4.32 5.33 4.14
CA PRO A 75 4.47 6.74 4.50
C PRO A 75 3.11 7.39 4.77
N ARG A 76 3.09 8.38 5.67
CA ARG A 76 1.88 9.15 5.95
C ARG A 76 1.38 9.85 4.67
N GLY A 77 0.10 9.65 4.37
CA GLY A 77 -0.57 10.27 3.22
C GLY A 77 -0.61 9.42 1.96
N MET A 78 0.08 8.27 1.97
CA MET A 78 -0.09 7.24 0.92
C MET A 78 -1.42 6.53 1.13
N ASN A 79 -2.21 6.44 0.06
CA ASN A 79 -3.54 5.83 0.14
C ASN A 79 -3.61 4.52 -0.63
N SER A 80 -2.70 4.31 -1.58
CA SER A 80 -2.69 3.08 -2.37
C SER A 80 -1.28 2.59 -2.62
N ILE A 81 -1.17 1.28 -2.79
CA ILE A 81 0.06 0.62 -3.17
C ILE A 81 -0.17 -0.32 -4.34
N GLU A 82 0.88 -0.56 -5.09
CA GLU A 82 0.90 -1.52 -6.19
C GLU A 82 2.09 -2.46 -6.03
N LEU A 83 1.83 -3.74 -6.21
CA LEU A 83 2.81 -4.82 -6.12
C LEU A 83 3.01 -5.45 -7.49
N ARG A 84 4.25 -5.83 -7.77
CA ARG A 84 4.58 -6.74 -8.87
C ARG A 84 5.48 -7.85 -8.37
N VAL A 85 5.35 -9.01 -8.99
CA VAL A 85 6.10 -10.20 -8.62
C VAL A 85 6.91 -10.66 -9.82
N LEU A 86 8.12 -11.11 -9.56
CA LEU A 86 9.04 -11.64 -10.56
C LEU A 86 9.68 -12.94 -10.06
N ALA A 87 10.13 -13.77 -10.99
CA ALA A 87 10.90 -14.97 -10.67
C ALA A 87 12.08 -15.16 -11.63
N SER A 88 13.13 -15.87 -11.20
CA SER A 88 14.31 -16.11 -12.04
C SER A 88 14.11 -17.19 -13.12
N ILE A 89 12.90 -17.76 -13.22
CA ILE A 89 12.53 -18.78 -14.19
C ILE A 89 11.19 -18.38 -14.79
N ALA A 90 11.02 -18.59 -16.09
CA ALA A 90 9.76 -18.36 -16.80
C ALA A 90 8.77 -19.51 -16.58
N SER A 91 7.46 -19.23 -16.76
CA SER A 91 6.40 -20.25 -16.75
C SER A 91 6.30 -21.07 -15.45
N ILE A 92 6.71 -20.49 -14.32
CA ILE A 92 6.52 -21.08 -12.99
C ILE A 92 5.44 -20.34 -12.20
N GLY A 93 4.76 -21.11 -11.34
CA GLY A 93 3.68 -20.62 -10.49
C GLY A 93 4.09 -20.44 -9.03
N ALA A 94 3.37 -19.57 -8.34
CA ALA A 94 3.43 -19.38 -6.88
C ALA A 94 2.06 -18.95 -6.32
N THR A 95 1.92 -19.03 -5.00
CA THR A 95 0.86 -18.33 -4.27
C THR A 95 1.48 -17.20 -3.46
N ILE A 96 0.99 -15.97 -3.66
CA ILE A 96 1.35 -14.80 -2.86
C ILE A 96 0.18 -14.42 -1.96
N LYS A 97 0.46 -14.23 -0.68
CA LYS A 97 -0.47 -13.68 0.31
C LYS A 97 0.02 -12.31 0.72
N ILE A 98 -0.85 -11.32 0.57
CA ILE A 98 -0.54 -9.92 0.87
C ILE A 98 -1.25 -9.54 2.16
N TYR A 99 -0.48 -9.02 3.10
CA TYR A 99 -0.95 -8.63 4.42
C TYR A 99 -0.71 -7.15 4.66
N ALA A 100 -1.58 -6.56 5.46
CA ALA A 100 -1.44 -5.19 5.96
C ALA A 100 -1.59 -5.19 7.48
N ALA A 101 -0.77 -4.41 8.16
CA ALA A 101 -0.72 -4.35 9.62
C ALA A 101 -0.84 -2.91 10.12
N ARG A 102 -1.47 -2.75 11.29
CA ARG A 102 -1.42 -1.51 12.07
C ARG A 102 -0.33 -1.61 13.11
N LYS A 103 0.41 -0.53 13.36
CA LYS A 103 1.39 -0.50 14.43
C LYS A 103 0.68 -0.77 15.76
N LEU A 104 1.17 -1.78 16.48
CA LEU A 104 0.62 -2.24 17.75
C LEU A 104 -0.84 -2.75 17.67
N GLY A 105 -1.29 -3.19 16.49
CA GLY A 105 -2.61 -3.75 16.30
C GLY A 105 -2.62 -4.97 15.39
N ASP A 106 -3.80 -5.26 14.86
CA ASP A 106 -4.05 -6.50 14.13
C ASP A 106 -3.43 -6.50 12.72
N ILE A 107 -3.16 -7.71 12.24
CA ILE A 107 -2.80 -8.01 10.86
C ILE A 107 -4.03 -8.48 10.08
N ALA A 108 -4.26 -7.87 8.91
CA ALA A 108 -5.28 -8.30 7.96
C ALA A 108 -4.66 -8.99 6.75
N LEU A 109 -5.26 -10.10 6.31
CA LEU A 109 -5.01 -10.66 4.98
C LEU A 109 -5.80 -9.83 3.96
N VAL A 110 -5.08 -9.06 3.15
CA VAL A 110 -5.68 -8.20 2.12
C VAL A 110 -6.12 -9.03 0.94
N CYS A 111 -5.23 -9.88 0.43
CA CYS A 111 -5.56 -10.80 -0.65
C CYS A 111 -4.62 -12.01 -0.71
N SER A 112 -5.08 -13.02 -1.43
CA SER A 112 -4.32 -14.21 -1.81
C SER A 112 -4.41 -14.36 -3.33
N LEU A 113 -3.26 -14.47 -3.99
CA LEU A 113 -3.18 -14.54 -5.44
C LEU A 113 -2.38 -15.78 -5.85
N ALA A 114 -2.92 -16.57 -6.78
CA ALA A 114 -2.12 -17.52 -7.53
C ALA A 114 -1.52 -16.79 -8.73
N VAL A 115 -0.21 -16.89 -8.92
CA VAL A 115 0.52 -16.14 -9.94
C VAL A 115 1.33 -17.08 -10.82
N THR A 116 1.47 -16.73 -12.10
CA THR A 116 2.33 -17.44 -13.05
C THR A 116 3.21 -16.46 -13.80
N THR A 117 4.49 -16.78 -13.92
CA THR A 117 5.45 -15.99 -14.71
C THR A 117 5.28 -16.24 -16.20
N GLY A 118 5.34 -15.17 -16.98
CA GLY A 118 5.36 -15.22 -18.43
C GLY A 118 6.76 -15.35 -18.99
N THR A 119 6.95 -14.92 -20.24
CA THR A 119 8.27 -14.89 -20.90
C THR A 119 8.90 -13.49 -20.96
N GLN A 120 8.17 -12.45 -20.55
CA GLN A 120 8.71 -11.09 -20.49
C GLN A 120 9.80 -10.99 -19.43
N GLU A 121 11.01 -10.62 -19.83
CA GLU A 121 12.17 -10.56 -18.96
C GLU A 121 12.60 -9.13 -18.60
N THR A 122 13.39 -9.02 -17.54
CA THR A 122 14.10 -7.83 -17.12
C THR A 122 15.36 -8.23 -16.38
N THR A 123 16.38 -7.36 -16.40
CA THR A 123 17.61 -7.58 -15.62
C THR A 123 17.63 -6.58 -14.48
N ILE A 124 17.68 -7.10 -13.25
CA ILE A 124 17.74 -6.29 -12.03
C ILE A 124 18.94 -6.80 -11.22
N ASP A 125 19.84 -5.89 -10.84
CA ASP A 125 21.04 -6.22 -10.04
C ASP A 125 21.90 -7.34 -10.67
N GLY A 126 21.93 -7.42 -12.00
CA GLY A 126 22.69 -8.44 -12.75
C GLY A 126 22.02 -9.81 -12.87
N VAL A 127 20.79 -9.96 -12.37
CA VAL A 127 20.01 -11.20 -12.43
C VAL A 127 18.83 -11.03 -13.40
N THR A 128 18.64 -12.00 -14.29
CA THR A 128 17.46 -12.06 -15.17
C THR A 128 16.24 -12.54 -14.38
N TYR A 129 15.17 -11.76 -14.45
CA TYR A 129 13.87 -12.04 -13.87
C TYR A 129 12.79 -12.01 -14.95
N TYR A 130 11.79 -12.87 -14.79
CA TYR A 130 10.58 -12.94 -15.61
C TYR A 130 9.42 -12.34 -14.83
N TYR A 131 8.64 -11.50 -15.49
CA TYR A 131 7.44 -10.91 -14.89
C TYR A 131 6.32 -11.93 -14.76
N VAL A 132 5.53 -11.81 -13.69
CA VAL A 132 4.21 -12.42 -13.61
C VAL A 132 3.32 -11.82 -14.68
N ASP A 133 2.77 -12.65 -15.57
CA ASP A 133 1.80 -12.23 -16.58
C ASP A 133 0.36 -12.59 -16.18
N THR A 134 0.20 -13.63 -15.35
CA THR A 134 -1.10 -14.16 -14.94
C THR A 134 -1.27 -14.05 -13.44
N ILE A 135 -2.38 -13.43 -13.00
CA ILE A 135 -2.78 -13.34 -11.59
C ILE A 135 -4.21 -13.85 -11.46
N VAL A 136 -4.44 -14.82 -10.58
CA VAL A 136 -5.76 -15.33 -10.21
C VAL A 136 -6.02 -15.02 -8.74
N VAL A 137 -7.07 -14.23 -8.47
CA VAL A 137 -7.46 -13.88 -7.10
C VAL A 137 -8.17 -15.06 -6.46
N THR A 138 -7.67 -15.49 -5.30
CA THR A 138 -8.24 -16.63 -4.55
C THR A 138 -8.97 -16.20 -3.28
N SER A 139 -8.62 -15.03 -2.72
CA SER A 139 -9.37 -14.34 -1.68
C SER A 139 -9.04 -12.85 -1.70
N SER A 140 -10.01 -11.96 -1.51
CA SER A 140 -9.73 -10.52 -1.43
C SER A 140 -10.71 -9.77 -0.52
N TRP A 141 -10.20 -8.74 0.16
CA TRP A 141 -10.99 -7.56 0.56
C TRP A 141 -11.03 -6.48 -0.54
N MET A 142 -10.30 -6.70 -1.64
CA MET A 142 -10.28 -5.85 -2.82
C MET A 142 -11.45 -6.13 -3.76
N LYS A 143 -11.99 -5.05 -4.34
CA LYS A 143 -13.11 -5.10 -5.28
C LYS A 143 -12.70 -5.44 -6.72
N ASP A 144 -11.51 -5.02 -7.18
CA ASP A 144 -11.07 -5.17 -8.57
C ASP A 144 -9.55 -5.40 -8.67
N ILE A 145 -9.11 -6.48 -9.31
CA ILE A 145 -7.72 -6.67 -9.75
C ILE A 145 -7.74 -6.73 -11.28
N LYS A 146 -7.00 -5.81 -11.93
CA LYS A 146 -6.83 -5.82 -13.38
C LYS A 146 -5.71 -6.79 -13.75
N THR A 147 -6.06 -7.92 -14.34
CA THR A 147 -5.09 -8.81 -15.00
C THR A 147 -4.64 -8.20 -16.31
N ALA A 148 -3.33 -8.20 -16.58
CA ALA A 148 -2.82 -7.82 -17.89
C ALA A 148 -3.11 -8.98 -18.86
N ASP A 149 -3.91 -8.67 -19.88
CA ASP A 149 -4.17 -9.46 -21.09
C ASP A 149 -4.70 -10.91 -20.92
N ILE A 150 -6.00 -11.09 -21.19
CA ILE A 150 -6.67 -12.41 -21.29
C ILE A 150 -6.06 -13.29 -22.41
N ALA A 151 -5.32 -12.71 -23.37
CA ALA A 151 -4.73 -13.42 -24.50
C ALA A 151 -3.31 -13.98 -24.25
N GLY A 152 -2.74 -13.82 -23.05
CA GLY A 152 -1.47 -14.46 -22.68
C GLY A 152 -0.23 -13.92 -23.42
N ASN A 153 -0.28 -12.69 -23.93
CA ASN A 153 0.87 -12.09 -24.61
C ASN A 153 1.74 -11.35 -23.61
N ASN A 154 2.81 -11.98 -23.11
CA ASN A 154 4.01 -11.33 -22.53
C ASN A 154 3.72 -10.07 -21.70
N GLY A 155 2.79 -10.19 -20.76
CA GLY A 155 2.31 -9.08 -19.94
C GLY A 155 3.07 -8.94 -18.63
N MET A 156 2.94 -7.76 -18.02
CA MET A 156 3.32 -7.53 -16.63
C MET A 156 2.04 -7.30 -15.83
N SER A 157 1.63 -8.30 -15.08
CA SER A 157 0.50 -8.21 -14.15
C SER A 157 0.93 -7.61 -12.81
N ARG A 158 0.04 -6.82 -12.22
CA ARG A 158 0.27 -6.07 -10.99
C ARG A 158 -0.96 -6.13 -10.10
N ALA A 159 -0.75 -6.07 -8.79
CA ALA A 159 -1.81 -6.07 -7.79
C ALA A 159 -1.81 -4.73 -7.04
N GLY A 160 -2.82 -3.91 -7.28
CA GLY A 160 -3.00 -2.63 -6.60
C GLY A 160 -4.10 -2.69 -5.55
N PHE A 161 -3.91 -2.05 -4.39
CA PHE A 161 -4.93 -1.96 -3.35
C PHE A 161 -4.82 -0.68 -2.52
N ASP A 162 -5.96 -0.31 -1.93
CA ASP A 162 -6.06 0.78 -0.97
C ASP A 162 -5.49 0.31 0.40
N ILE A 163 -4.61 1.13 0.97
CA ILE A 163 -3.92 0.85 2.24
C ILE A 163 -4.44 1.70 3.41
N MET A 164 -5.52 2.47 3.20
CA MET A 164 -6.04 3.41 4.19
C MET A 164 -6.20 2.79 5.58
N GLY A 165 -5.46 3.36 6.54
CA GLY A 165 -5.51 2.98 7.95
C GLY A 165 -4.61 1.80 8.34
N TYR A 166 -3.68 1.39 7.46
CA TYR A 166 -2.58 0.48 7.80
C TYR A 166 -1.24 1.22 7.75
N ASP A 167 -0.31 0.78 8.58
CA ASP A 167 1.02 1.38 8.70
C ASP A 167 2.10 0.57 7.96
N GLU A 168 1.86 -0.72 7.75
CA GLU A 168 2.86 -1.64 7.22
C GLU A 168 2.23 -2.66 6.26
N VAL A 169 3.00 -3.03 5.24
CA VAL A 169 2.60 -4.03 4.23
C VAL A 169 3.71 -5.04 4.06
N PHE A 170 3.34 -6.32 3.93
CA PHE A 170 4.28 -7.37 3.58
C PHE A 170 3.59 -8.44 2.75
N ALA A 171 4.42 -9.24 2.06
CA ALA A 171 3.96 -10.34 1.23
C ALA A 171 4.70 -11.62 1.61
N LEU A 172 3.94 -12.71 1.72
CA LEU A 172 4.45 -14.05 1.97
C LEU A 172 4.18 -14.90 0.71
N LEU A 173 5.20 -15.60 0.25
CA LEU A 173 5.19 -16.40 -0.96
C LEU A 173 5.28 -17.89 -0.63
N SER A 174 4.43 -18.72 -1.21
CA SER A 174 4.40 -20.16 -0.96
C SER A 174 3.98 -20.94 -2.21
N GLY A 175 4.08 -22.27 -2.16
CA GLY A 175 3.59 -23.15 -3.23
C GLY A 175 4.31 -22.94 -4.56
N TYR A 176 5.58 -22.56 -4.52
CA TYR A 176 6.37 -22.31 -5.72
C TYR A 176 7.42 -23.38 -5.97
N GLY A 177 7.74 -23.58 -7.26
CA GLY A 177 8.74 -24.56 -7.72
C GLY A 177 10.18 -24.09 -7.53
N SER A 178 11.10 -24.57 -8.36
CA SER A 178 12.48 -24.07 -8.39
C SER A 178 12.54 -22.59 -8.78
N GLY A 179 13.61 -21.90 -8.39
CA GLY A 179 13.87 -20.50 -8.74
C GLY A 179 13.89 -19.56 -7.54
N THR A 180 14.34 -18.33 -7.79
CA THR A 180 14.31 -17.24 -6.80
C THR A 180 13.25 -16.22 -7.19
N TRP A 181 12.42 -15.85 -6.23
CA TRP A 181 11.35 -14.88 -6.40
C TRP A 181 11.71 -13.52 -5.82
N ARG A 182 11.07 -12.49 -6.37
CA ARG A 182 11.20 -11.10 -5.96
C ARG A 182 9.83 -10.44 -5.95
N VAL A 183 9.57 -9.64 -4.92
CA VAL A 183 8.39 -8.80 -4.83
C VAL A 183 8.85 -7.35 -4.78
N ASP A 184 8.36 -6.55 -5.70
CA ASP A 184 8.57 -5.11 -5.72
C ASP A 184 7.26 -4.40 -5.36
N ILE A 185 7.39 -3.22 -4.76
CA ILE A 185 6.30 -2.35 -4.32
C ILE A 185 6.52 -0.92 -4.80
N THR A 186 5.42 -0.23 -5.07
CA THR A 186 5.32 1.21 -5.27
C THR A 186 4.07 1.72 -4.55
N GLY A 187 3.97 3.03 -4.33
CA GLY A 187 2.78 3.62 -3.74
C GLY A 187 2.51 5.03 -4.23
N PHE A 188 1.26 5.47 -4.06
CA PHE A 188 0.70 6.71 -4.57
C PHE A 188 -0.39 7.30 -3.66
#